data_AF-A0A842KIS8-F1
#
_entry.id   AF-A0A842KIS8-F1
#
_cell.length_a   1.000
_cell.length_b   1.000
_cell.length_c   1.000
_cell.angle_alpha   90.00
_cell.angle_beta   90.00
_cell.angle_gamma   90.00
#
_symmetry.space_group_name_H-M   'P 1'
#
loop_
_entity.id
_entity.type
_entity.pdbx_description
1 polymer ?
#
loop_
_entity_poly.entity_id
_entity_poly.type
_entity_poly.pdbx_seq_one_letter_code
_entity_poly.pdbx_strand_id
1 'polypeptide(L)'
;MEKQESRIESVKKFLDEYSVAFDAPAKKAVFLTGVLTKFLLDIQYVNRGSTPFRTKLHGLKLDEIRVKKLLPEIIEKLREYKSGYPWLEEITSQYLIEADNSGWNLSKDEISYYFTLGLNLGGIFKEKEENNEERGEEK
;
A
#
# COMPACT_ATOMS: atom_id res chain seq x y z
N MET A 1 -15.57 -7.74 -11.09
CA MET A 1 -15.89 -6.35 -10.71
C MET A 1 -16.30 -6.30 -9.25
N GLU A 2 -17.32 -7.08 -8.83
CA GLU A 2 -17.78 -7.16 -7.43
C GLU A 2 -16.67 -7.39 -6.39
N LYS A 3 -15.70 -8.27 -6.68
CA LYS A 3 -14.58 -8.55 -5.75
C LYS A 3 -13.63 -7.34 -5.57
N GLN A 4 -13.45 -6.51 -6.59
CA GLN A 4 -12.61 -5.30 -6.49
C GLN A 4 -13.34 -4.20 -5.71
N GLU A 5 -14.62 -4.00 -6.00
CA GLU A 5 -15.48 -3.07 -5.26
C GLU A 5 -15.52 -3.41 -3.77
N SER A 6 -15.64 -4.69 -3.42
CA SER A 6 -15.58 -5.16 -2.02
C SER A 6 -14.25 -4.82 -1.31
N ARG A 7 -13.10 -4.86 -2.02
CA ARG A 7 -11.79 -4.50 -1.46
C ARG A 7 -11.60 -3.00 -1.31
N ILE A 8 -12.12 -2.22 -2.26
CA ILE A 8 -12.14 -0.76 -2.16
C ILE A 8 -12.99 -0.35 -0.96
N GLU A 9 -14.14 -1.01 -0.76
CA GLU A 9 -15.02 -0.75 0.36
C GLU A 9 -14.38 -1.10 1.71
N SER A 10 -13.62 -2.20 1.79
CA SER A 10 -12.91 -2.55 3.03
C SER A 10 -11.84 -1.52 3.41
N VAL A 11 -11.13 -0.96 2.42
CA VAL A 11 -10.21 0.16 2.63
C VAL A 11 -10.96 1.41 3.10
N LYS A 12 -12.04 1.79 2.42
CA LYS A 12 -12.84 2.98 2.80
C LYS A 12 -13.35 2.86 4.23
N LYS A 13 -13.93 1.71 4.58
CA LYS A 13 -14.40 1.41 5.94
C LYS A 13 -13.28 1.56 6.98
N PHE A 14 -12.07 1.06 6.69
CA PHE A 14 -10.94 1.24 7.59
C PHE A 14 -10.57 2.72 7.76
N LEU A 15 -10.49 3.47 6.66
CA LEU A 15 -10.17 4.91 6.72
C LEU A 15 -11.25 5.70 7.48
N ASP A 16 -12.51 5.31 7.37
CA ASP A 16 -13.64 5.94 8.07
C ASP A 16 -13.66 5.59 9.56
N GLU A 17 -13.36 4.33 9.92
CA GLU A 17 -13.21 3.87 11.32
C GLU A 17 -12.15 4.71 12.06
N TYR A 18 -11.07 5.07 11.38
CA TYR A 18 -9.99 5.91 11.91
C TYR A 18 -10.02 7.33 11.32
N SER A 19 -11.21 7.87 11.03
CA SER A 19 -11.40 9.16 10.34
C SER A 19 -10.70 10.35 11.00
N VAL A 20 -10.54 10.36 12.33
CA VAL A 20 -9.77 11.40 13.04
C VAL A 20 -8.29 11.36 12.65
N ALA A 21 -7.72 10.16 12.47
CA ALA A 21 -6.34 9.99 12.03
C ALA A 21 -6.19 10.21 10.52
N PHE A 22 -7.22 9.91 9.73
CA PHE A 22 -7.26 10.05 8.27
C PHE A 22 -8.18 11.19 7.82
N ASP A 23 -8.06 12.34 8.48
CA ASP A 23 -8.87 13.55 8.26
C ASP A 23 -8.50 14.34 6.99
N ALA A 24 -7.38 14.00 6.33
CA ALA A 24 -6.90 14.66 5.12
C ALA A 24 -6.63 13.67 3.97
N PRO A 25 -6.94 14.01 2.72
CA PRO A 25 -6.65 13.15 1.56
C PRO A 25 -5.18 12.76 1.46
N ALA A 26 -4.26 13.69 1.76
CA ALA A 26 -2.83 13.42 1.74
C ALA A 26 -2.41 12.32 2.74
N LYS A 27 -3.03 12.26 3.94
CA LYS A 27 -2.76 11.18 4.92
C LYS A 27 -3.24 9.83 4.40
N LYS A 28 -4.42 9.78 3.77
CA LYS A 28 -4.97 8.58 3.12
C LYS A 28 -4.07 8.11 1.97
N ALA A 29 -3.66 9.03 1.10
CA ALA A 29 -2.80 8.75 -0.05
C ALA A 29 -1.43 8.18 0.37
N VAL A 30 -0.79 8.82 1.35
CA VAL A 30 0.51 8.39 1.88
C VAL A 30 0.41 7.02 2.53
N PHE A 31 -0.64 6.78 3.33
CA PHE A 31 -0.91 5.47 3.93
C PHE A 31 -1.10 4.39 2.86
N LEU A 32 -1.94 4.62 1.85
CA LEU A 32 -2.21 3.63 0.81
C LEU A 32 -0.99 3.36 -0.09
N THR A 33 -0.13 4.37 -0.32
CA THR A 33 1.17 4.16 -0.96
C THR A 33 2.04 3.21 -0.13
N GLY A 34 2.01 3.33 1.20
CA GLY A 34 2.65 2.39 2.12
C GLY A 34 2.07 0.97 2.03
N VAL A 35 0.74 0.85 1.95
CA VAL A 35 0.05 -0.45 1.74
C VAL A 35 0.46 -1.09 0.42
N LEU A 36 0.46 -0.34 -0.69
CA LEU A 36 0.87 -0.84 -1.99
C LEU A 36 2.35 -1.26 -1.99
N THR A 37 3.20 -0.52 -1.28
CA THR A 37 4.61 -0.91 -1.06
C THR A 37 4.70 -2.23 -0.32
N LYS A 38 3.94 -2.44 0.77
CA LYS A 38 3.90 -3.72 1.50
C LYS A 38 3.56 -4.89 0.58
N PHE A 39 2.60 -4.70 -0.32
CA PHE A 39 2.20 -5.72 -1.27
C PHE A 39 3.35 -6.11 -2.20
N LEU A 40 4.06 -5.12 -2.75
CA LEU A 40 5.28 -5.36 -3.54
C LEU A 40 6.36 -6.08 -2.74
N LEU A 41 6.68 -5.63 -1.52
CA LEU A 41 7.75 -6.24 -0.72
C LEU A 41 7.47 -7.71 -0.42
N ASP A 42 6.22 -8.08 -0.18
CA ASP A 42 5.87 -9.47 0.09
C ASP A 42 5.96 -10.34 -1.16
N ILE A 43 5.54 -9.85 -2.33
CA ILE A 43 5.77 -10.58 -3.60
C ILE A 43 7.26 -10.78 -3.82
N GLN A 44 8.09 -9.75 -3.59
CA GLN A 44 9.54 -9.90 -3.69
C GLN A 44 10.03 -10.97 -2.72
N TYR A 45 9.61 -10.93 -1.46
CA TYR A 45 10.04 -11.90 -0.48
C TYR A 45 9.67 -13.34 -0.87
N VAL A 46 8.43 -13.58 -1.29
CA VAL A 46 7.96 -14.90 -1.74
C VAL A 46 8.74 -15.41 -2.95
N ASN A 47 9.05 -14.54 -3.92
CA ASN A 47 9.70 -14.95 -5.17
C ASN A 47 11.22 -15.13 -5.06
N ARG A 48 11.89 -14.43 -4.14
CA ARG A 48 13.37 -14.36 -4.12
C ARG A 48 14.01 -14.35 -2.72
N GLY A 49 13.23 -14.53 -1.66
CA GLY A 49 13.72 -14.51 -0.26
C GLY A 49 14.29 -13.18 0.20
N SER A 50 14.07 -12.09 -0.55
CA SER A 50 14.65 -10.77 -0.29
C SER A 50 13.75 -9.66 -0.82
N THR A 51 13.88 -8.44 -0.29
CA THR A 51 13.03 -7.29 -0.63
C THR A 51 13.85 -6.10 -1.13
N PRO A 52 14.48 -6.18 -2.33
CA PRO A 52 15.39 -5.15 -2.83
C PRO A 52 14.74 -3.77 -2.96
N PHE A 53 13.42 -3.69 -3.13
CA PHE A 53 12.71 -2.41 -3.22
C PHE A 53 12.82 -1.58 -1.94
N ARG A 54 13.15 -2.16 -0.78
CA ARG A 54 13.41 -1.40 0.46
C ARG A 54 14.48 -0.32 0.30
N THR A 55 15.44 -0.53 -0.59
CA THR A 55 16.50 0.45 -0.89
C THR A 55 15.96 1.76 -1.48
N LYS A 56 14.78 1.73 -2.12
CA LYS A 56 14.09 2.89 -2.68
C LYS A 56 13.32 3.71 -1.63
N LEU A 57 13.17 3.19 -0.42
CA LEU A 57 12.39 3.85 0.64
C LEU A 57 13.18 4.91 1.42
N HIS A 58 14.44 5.18 1.07
CA HIS A 58 15.28 6.22 1.69
C HIS A 58 15.34 6.16 3.22
N GLY A 59 15.39 4.95 3.80
CA GLY A 59 15.35 4.78 5.26
C GLY A 59 14.06 5.31 5.90
N LEU A 60 12.95 5.27 5.15
CA LEU A 60 11.65 5.82 5.51
C LEU A 60 11.64 7.33 5.75
N LYS A 61 12.64 8.08 5.25
CA LYS A 61 12.65 9.54 5.25
C LYS A 61 12.00 10.04 3.96
N LEU A 62 10.72 10.36 4.03
CA LEU A 62 9.88 10.65 2.87
C LEU A 62 9.40 12.11 2.89
N ASP A 63 9.09 12.60 1.70
CA ASP A 63 8.38 13.85 1.45
C ASP A 63 7.38 13.62 0.32
N GLU A 64 6.56 14.61 0.01
CA GLU A 64 5.55 14.55 -1.06
C GLU A 64 6.18 14.06 -2.38
N ILE A 65 7.31 14.65 -2.77
CA ILE A 65 7.99 14.33 -4.03
C ILE A 65 8.38 12.86 -4.06
N ARG A 66 8.91 12.31 -2.95
CA ARG A 66 9.25 10.89 -2.86
C ARG A 66 8.01 10.00 -2.91
N VAL A 67 6.92 10.35 -2.23
CA VAL A 67 5.67 9.56 -2.28
C VAL A 67 5.13 9.50 -3.71
N LYS A 68 5.09 10.63 -4.42
CA LYS A 68 4.66 10.69 -5.83
C LYS A 68 5.56 9.86 -6.75
N LYS A 69 6.88 9.87 -6.51
CA LYS A 69 7.84 9.03 -7.27
C LYS A 69 7.69 7.53 -6.97
N LEU A 70 7.31 7.17 -5.75
CA LEU A 70 7.13 5.77 -5.38
C LEU A 70 5.99 5.11 -6.17
N LEU A 71 4.90 5.82 -6.50
CA LEU A 71 3.77 5.22 -7.23
C LEU A 71 4.19 4.54 -8.56
N PRO A 72 4.81 5.24 -9.54
CA PRO A 72 5.24 4.60 -10.77
C PRO A 72 6.32 3.54 -10.55
N GLU A 73 7.26 3.76 -9.63
CA GLU A 73 8.30 2.76 -9.31
C GLU A 73 7.71 1.45 -8.74
N ILE A 74 6.70 1.55 -7.88
CA ILE A 74 6.00 0.39 -7.31
C ILE A 74 5.22 -0.35 -8.40
N ILE A 75 4.47 0.38 -9.23
CA ILE A 75 3.66 -0.22 -10.30
C ILE A 75 4.56 -0.94 -11.31
N GLU A 76 5.63 -0.29 -11.79
CA GLU A 76 6.60 -0.89 -12.70
C GLU A 76 7.17 -2.18 -12.10
N LYS A 77 7.60 -2.12 -10.83
CA LYS A 77 8.13 -3.31 -10.15
C LYS A 77 7.10 -4.41 -9.98
N LEU A 78 5.86 -4.12 -9.62
CA LEU A 78 4.81 -5.13 -9.57
C LEU A 78 4.63 -5.83 -10.93
N ARG A 79 4.66 -5.07 -12.03
CA ARG A 79 4.55 -5.63 -13.39
C ARG A 79 5.75 -6.51 -13.76
N GLU A 80 6.97 -6.21 -13.31
CA GLU A 80 8.12 -7.11 -13.47
C GLU A 80 7.90 -8.49 -12.82
N TYR A 81 7.17 -8.55 -11.69
CA TYR A 81 6.74 -9.80 -11.05
C TYR A 81 5.43 -10.36 -11.62
N LYS A 82 4.98 -9.89 -12.80
CA LYS A 82 3.69 -10.26 -13.43
C LYS A 82 2.51 -10.12 -12.47
N SER A 83 2.59 -9.15 -11.56
CA SER A 83 1.64 -8.92 -10.48
C SER A 83 1.05 -7.52 -10.58
N GLY A 84 -0.10 -7.32 -9.94
CA GLY A 84 -0.77 -6.04 -9.91
C GLY A 84 -1.96 -6.05 -8.98
N TYR A 85 -2.30 -4.87 -8.46
CA TYR A 85 -3.44 -4.71 -7.58
C TYR A 85 -4.28 -3.54 -8.08
N PRO A 86 -4.99 -3.68 -9.23
CA PRO A 86 -5.68 -2.55 -9.88
C PRO A 86 -6.60 -1.78 -8.93
N TRP A 87 -7.34 -2.48 -8.07
CA TRP A 87 -8.22 -1.87 -7.07
C TRP A 87 -7.47 -0.98 -6.05
N LEU A 88 -6.25 -1.37 -5.64
CA LEU A 88 -5.43 -0.61 -4.70
C LEU A 88 -4.67 0.51 -5.40
N GLU A 89 -4.17 0.24 -6.62
CA GLU A 89 -3.57 1.25 -7.50
C GLU A 89 -4.57 2.38 -7.79
N GLU A 90 -5.84 2.04 -8.06
CA GLU A 90 -6.93 2.97 -8.33
C GLU A 90 -7.23 3.87 -7.12
N ILE A 91 -7.59 3.31 -5.96
CA ILE A 91 -7.93 4.11 -4.78
C ILE A 91 -6.74 4.93 -4.27
N THR A 92 -5.51 4.41 -4.36
CA THR A 92 -4.29 5.17 -4.04
C THR A 92 -4.16 6.39 -4.96
N SER A 93 -4.38 6.19 -6.27
CA SER A 93 -4.31 7.27 -7.26
C SER A 93 -5.40 8.32 -7.06
N GLN A 94 -6.62 7.90 -6.71
CA GLN A 94 -7.72 8.82 -6.39
C GLN A 94 -7.36 9.74 -5.23
N TYR A 95 -6.89 9.18 -4.10
CA TYR A 95 -6.48 10.00 -2.96
C TYR A 95 -5.25 10.87 -3.22
N LEU A 96 -4.32 10.44 -4.09
CA LEU A 96 -3.20 11.29 -4.52
C LEU A 96 -3.70 12.51 -5.30
N ILE A 97 -4.67 12.36 -6.21
CA ILE A 97 -5.30 13.47 -6.93
C ILE A 97 -6.05 14.40 -5.97
N GLU A 98 -6.81 13.85 -5.03
CA GLU A 98 -7.50 14.65 -4.01
C GLU A 98 -6.53 15.42 -3.11
N ALA A 99 -5.38 14.81 -2.77
CA ALA A 99 -4.31 15.46 -2.04
C ALA A 99 -3.68 16.61 -2.84
N ASP A 100 -3.47 16.42 -4.14
CA ASP A 100 -2.96 17.48 -5.04
C ASP A 100 -3.94 18.66 -5.13
N ASN A 101 -5.25 18.39 -5.17
CA ASN A 101 -6.27 19.43 -5.20
C ASN A 101 -6.45 20.17 -3.86
N SER A 102 -6.23 19.47 -2.74
CA SER A 102 -6.47 20.02 -1.39
C SER A 102 -5.19 20.58 -0.72
N GLY A 103 -4.03 20.28 -1.29
CA GLY A 103 -2.71 20.66 -0.78
C GLY A 103 -2.09 19.62 0.16
N TRP A 104 -0.77 19.53 0.11
CA TRP A 104 0.05 18.64 0.93
C TRP A 104 0.52 19.33 2.22
N ASN A 105 -0.44 19.66 3.10
CA ASN A 105 -0.16 20.30 4.39
C ASN A 105 0.34 19.29 5.44
N LEU A 106 1.34 18.47 5.09
CA LEU A 106 1.96 17.47 5.96
C LEU A 106 3.45 17.76 6.09
N SER A 107 3.96 17.65 7.31
CA SER A 107 5.41 17.62 7.52
C SER A 107 6.03 16.34 6.95
N LYS A 108 7.35 16.36 6.71
CA LYS A 108 8.09 15.16 6.28
C LYS A 108 7.94 14.01 7.27
N ASP A 109 7.93 14.32 8.57
CA ASP A 109 7.79 13.32 9.62
C ASP A 109 6.39 12.69 9.62
N GLU A 110 5.33 13.47 9.39
CA GLU A 110 3.98 12.94 9.21
C GLU A 110 3.89 12.05 7.96
N ILE A 111 4.48 12.48 6.84
CA ILE A 111 4.50 11.66 5.62
C ILE A 111 5.21 10.33 5.88
N SER A 112 6.38 10.36 6.50
CA SER A 112 7.11 9.17 6.93
C SER A 112 6.29 8.29 7.87
N TYR A 113 5.59 8.89 8.84
CA TYR A 113 4.75 8.20 9.81
C TYR A 113 3.57 7.48 9.13
N TYR A 114 2.73 8.18 8.37
CA TYR A 114 1.57 7.58 7.70
C TYR A 114 1.97 6.52 6.67
N PHE A 115 3.08 6.71 5.97
CA PHE A 115 3.59 5.71 5.04
C PHE A 115 3.98 4.44 5.79
N THR A 116 4.65 4.60 6.93
CA THR A 116 5.06 3.48 7.78
C THR A 116 3.86 2.75 8.40
N LEU A 117 2.80 3.47 8.75
CA LEU A 117 1.53 2.85 9.16
C LEU A 117 0.98 1.95 8.04
N GLY A 118 0.94 2.44 6.80
CA GLY A 118 0.49 1.65 5.64
C GLY A 118 1.36 0.43 5.38
N LEU A 119 2.69 0.60 5.50
CA LEU A 119 3.65 -0.48 5.32
C LEU A 119 3.44 -1.64 6.31
N ASN A 120 3.11 -1.32 7.56
CA ASN A 120 2.91 -2.31 8.62
C ASN A 120 1.49 -2.89 8.65
N LEU A 121 0.47 -2.06 8.45
CA LEU A 121 -0.93 -2.46 8.51
C LEU A 121 -1.43 -3.06 7.19
N GLY A 122 -0.71 -2.89 6.08
CA GLY A 122 -1.17 -3.34 4.76
C GLY A 122 -1.56 -4.82 4.68
N GLY A 123 -1.01 -5.67 5.56
CA GLY A 123 -1.40 -7.09 5.65
C GLY A 123 -2.89 -7.33 5.89
N ILE A 124 -3.61 -6.40 6.54
CA ILE A 124 -5.05 -6.55 6.80
C ILE A 124 -5.90 -6.52 5.52
N PHE A 125 -5.37 -5.92 4.45
CA PHE A 125 -6.04 -5.81 3.16
C PHE A 125 -5.65 -6.93 2.19
N LYS A 126 -4.77 -7.83 2.62
CA LYS A 126 -4.43 -9.03 1.85
C LYS A 126 -5.49 -10.09 2.09
N GLU A 127 -5.71 -10.92 1.08
CA GLU A 127 -6.49 -12.13 1.29
C GLU A 127 -5.76 -12.97 2.32
N LYS A 128 -6.51 -13.48 3.31
CA LYS A 128 -6.06 -14.68 4.00
C LYS A 128 -6.11 -15.77 2.93
N GLU A 129 -4.96 -16.25 2.49
CA GLU A 129 -4.94 -17.57 1.87
C GLU A 129 -5.52 -18.50 2.94
N GLU A 130 -6.70 -19.08 2.69
CA GLU A 130 -7.10 -20.26 3.42
C GLU A 130 -6.00 -21.27 3.16
N ASN A 131 -5.16 -21.51 4.18
CA ASN A 131 -4.19 -22.60 4.17
C ASN A 131 -4.98 -23.90 4.00
N ASN A 132 -5.19 -24.34 2.76
CA ASN A 132 -5.27 -25.75 2.43
C ASN A 132 -3.85 -26.33 2.58
N GLU A 133 -3.34 -26.31 3.80
CA GLU A 133 -2.35 -27.27 4.26
C GLU A 133 -3.12 -28.46 4.84
N GLU A 134 -3.84 -29.18 3.96
CA GLU A 134 -3.89 -30.63 4.11
C GLU A 134 -2.44 -31.10 3.98
N ARG A 135 -1.74 -31.18 5.12
CA ARG A 135 -0.59 -32.07 5.24
C ARG A 135 -1.10 -33.48 4.99
N GLY A 136 -1.07 -33.88 3.72
CA GLY A 136 -0.90 -35.26 3.32
C GLY A 136 0.44 -35.74 3.86
N GLU A 137 0.44 -36.20 5.11
CA GLU A 137 1.40 -37.19 5.59
C GLU A 137 0.67 -38.53 5.63
N GLU A 138 0.54 -39.14 4.44
CA GLU A 138 0.53 -40.60 4.32
C GLU A 138 1.84 -41.01 3.64
N LYS A 139 2.79 -41.50 4.44
CA LYS A 139 3.31 -42.88 4.39
C LYS A 139 4.47 -43.08 5.37
#